data_AF-A0AAW0I5U6-F1
#
_entry.id   AF-A0AAW0I5U6-F1
#
_cell.length_a   1.000
_cell.length_b   1.000
_cell.length_c   1.000
_cell.angle_alpha   90.00
_cell.angle_beta   90.00
_cell.angle_gamma   90.00
#
_symmetry.space_group_name_H-M   'P 1'
#
loop_
_entity.id
_entity.type
_entity.pdbx_description
1 polymer ?
#
loop_
_entity_poly.entity_id
_entity_poly.type
_entity_poly.pdbx_seq_one_letter_code
_entity_poly.pdbx_strand_id
1 'polypeptide(L)'
;MQERLGDRLPKFSEEEKDLLRNSIDFVGLNHYTSRFIAHVPDSPEEGDFYKAQEMERIGMDDEDNETSPLHEMLDDKLRVVYYKRYLAAVAQAIKLSYFIISYSVSIPVE
;
A
#
# COMPACT_ATOMS: atom_id res chain seq x y z
N MET A 1 0.68 6.64 19.00
CA MET A 1 -0.72 6.14 18.94
C MET A 1 -1.43 6.34 20.27
N GLN A 2 -0.96 5.74 21.37
CA GLN A 2 -1.58 5.90 22.70
C GLN A 2 -1.72 7.36 23.15
N GLU A 3 -0.66 8.16 23.06
CA GLU A 3 -0.69 9.60 23.41
C GLU A 3 -1.67 10.42 22.55
N ARG A 4 -1.75 10.15 21.24
CA ARG A 4 -2.59 10.90 20.29
C ARG A 4 -4.08 10.53 20.35
N LEU A 5 -4.40 9.29 20.72
CA LEU A 5 -5.76 8.77 20.70
C LEU A 5 -6.39 8.69 22.10
N GLY A 6 -5.57 8.61 23.16
CA GLY A 6 -6.02 8.57 24.54
C GLY A 6 -7.08 7.49 24.75
N ASP A 7 -8.22 7.88 25.33
CA ASP A 7 -9.34 6.99 25.64
C ASP A 7 -10.10 6.46 24.41
N ARG A 8 -9.88 7.03 23.22
CA ARG A 8 -10.47 6.49 21.97
C ARG A 8 -9.78 5.21 21.51
N LEU A 9 -8.57 4.94 21.99
CA LEU A 9 -7.85 3.72 21.67
C LEU A 9 -8.32 2.60 22.60
N PRO A 10 -8.87 1.49 22.08
CA PRO A 10 -9.25 0.35 22.92
C PRO A 10 -8.05 -0.18 23.70
N LYS A 11 -8.31 -0.59 24.96
CA LYS A 11 -7.31 -1.18 25.84
C LYS A 11 -7.54 -2.69 25.86
N PHE A 12 -6.49 -3.44 25.59
CA PHE A 12 -6.52 -4.90 25.71
C PHE A 12 -6.39 -5.34 27.17
N SER A 13 -7.16 -6.36 27.58
CA SER A 13 -6.95 -7.08 28.83
C SER A 13 -5.63 -7.88 28.79
N GLU A 14 -5.19 -8.40 29.93
CA GLU A 14 -3.97 -9.23 29.94
C GLU A 14 -4.19 -10.54 29.17
N GLU A 15 -5.38 -11.13 29.27
CA GLU A 15 -5.76 -12.34 28.53
C GLU A 15 -5.75 -12.09 27.01
N GLU A 16 -6.27 -10.95 26.54
CA GLU A 16 -6.24 -10.58 25.13
C GLU A 16 -4.81 -10.35 24.62
N LYS A 17 -3.95 -9.73 25.43
CA LYS A 17 -2.53 -9.55 25.08
C LYS A 17 -1.81 -10.89 24.97
N ASP A 18 -2.09 -11.82 25.88
CA ASP A 18 -1.50 -13.16 25.84
C ASP A 18 -2.00 -13.96 24.62
N LEU A 19 -3.27 -13.80 24.24
CA LEU A 19 -3.80 -14.38 23.00
C LEU A 19 -3.16 -13.79 21.73
N LEU A 20 -2.87 -12.48 21.72
CA LEU A 20 -2.27 -11.81 20.56
C LEU A 20 -0.76 -12.02 20.46
N ARG A 21 -0.09 -12.32 21.57
CA ARG A 21 1.36 -12.50 21.59
C ARG A 21 1.73 -13.77 20.83
N ASN A 22 2.64 -13.64 19.87
CA ASN A 22 3.15 -14.75 19.04
C ASN A 22 2.04 -15.50 18.28
N SER A 23 0.92 -14.86 17.94
CA SER A 23 -0.20 -15.48 17.23
C SER A 23 -0.08 -15.47 15.71
N ILE A 24 1.10 -15.14 15.17
CA ILE A 24 1.33 -14.96 13.73
C ILE A 24 2.48 -15.87 13.27
N ASP A 25 2.19 -16.76 12.34
CA ASP A 25 3.18 -17.62 11.69
C ASP A 25 3.83 -16.95 10.46
N PHE A 26 3.09 -16.11 9.74
CA PHE A 26 3.56 -15.35 8.59
C PHE A 26 2.79 -14.04 8.41
N VAL A 27 3.37 -13.07 7.71
CA VAL A 27 2.75 -11.78 7.42
C VAL A 27 2.52 -11.63 5.92
N GLY A 28 1.28 -11.37 5.53
CA GLY A 28 0.94 -10.89 4.19
C GLY A 28 1.05 -9.37 4.13
N LEU A 29 1.73 -8.84 3.11
CA LEU A 29 1.89 -7.40 2.90
C LEU A 29 1.23 -6.96 1.60
N ASN A 30 0.22 -6.11 1.70
CA ASN A 30 -0.36 -5.42 0.55
C ASN A 30 0.40 -4.11 0.35
N HIS A 31 1.33 -4.10 -0.62
CA HIS A 31 2.18 -2.95 -0.90
C HIS A 31 1.95 -2.43 -2.32
N TYR A 32 1.56 -1.16 -2.41
CA TYR A 32 1.21 -0.49 -3.68
C TYR A 32 2.12 0.67 -4.02
N THR A 33 2.63 1.37 -3.01
CA THR A 33 3.51 2.53 -3.20
C THR A 33 4.20 2.88 -1.88
N SER A 34 5.23 3.71 -1.97
CA SER A 34 5.89 4.34 -0.83
C SER A 34 5.83 5.86 -1.02
N ARG A 35 5.61 6.60 0.06
CA ARG A 35 5.37 8.05 0.04
C ARG A 35 6.47 8.80 0.79
N PHE A 36 6.88 9.95 0.27
CA PHE A 36 7.68 10.92 1.02
C PHE A 36 6.74 11.73 1.90
N ILE A 37 7.06 11.89 3.19
CA ILE A 37 6.23 12.61 4.16
C ILE A 37 7.09 13.66 4.87
N ALA A 38 6.60 14.89 4.93
CA ALA A 38 7.19 15.98 5.70
C ALA A 38 6.33 16.30 6.93
N HIS A 39 6.95 16.86 7.97
CA HIS A 39 6.22 17.33 9.14
C HIS A 39 5.46 18.61 8.81
N VAL A 40 4.13 18.57 8.88
CA VAL A 40 3.27 19.75 8.70
C VAL A 40 2.85 20.26 10.09
N PRO A 41 3.15 21.53 10.44
CA PRO A 41 2.84 22.08 11.75
C PRO A 41 1.34 22.30 11.97
N ASP A 42 0.57 22.57 10.91
CA ASP A 42 -0.87 22.82 10.93
C ASP A 42 -1.62 21.72 10.17
N SER A 43 -2.81 21.32 10.64
CA SER A 43 -3.62 20.33 9.93
C SER A 43 -4.22 20.94 8.66
N PRO A 44 -4.07 20.33 7.48
CA PRO A 44 -4.83 20.74 6.31
C PRO A 44 -6.34 20.55 6.56
N GLU A 45 -7.17 21.32 5.84
CA GLU A 45 -8.64 21.22 5.89
C GLU A 45 -9.10 19.76 5.76
N GLU A 46 -10.17 19.44 6.50
CA GLU A 46 -10.72 18.10 6.61
C GLU A 46 -11.14 17.55 5.24
N GLY A 47 -10.58 16.40 4.84
CA GLY A 47 -11.19 15.57 3.80
C GLY A 47 -10.33 15.20 2.58
N ASP A 48 -9.09 15.67 2.45
CA ASP A 48 -8.31 15.41 1.23
C ASP A 48 -6.94 14.74 1.51
N PHE A 49 -6.98 13.43 1.72
CA PHE A 49 -5.83 12.57 2.09
C PHE A 49 -4.62 12.71 1.17
N TYR A 50 -4.86 13.02 -0.11
CA TYR A 50 -3.82 13.15 -1.12
C TYR A 50 -3.27 14.58 -1.20
N LYS A 51 -4.09 15.62 -1.03
CA LYS A 51 -3.63 17.01 -1.00
C LYS A 51 -2.84 17.33 0.27
N ALA A 52 -3.20 16.72 1.40
CA ALA A 52 -2.46 16.82 2.66
C ALA A 52 -1.00 16.33 2.56
N GLN A 53 -0.66 15.60 1.50
CA GLN A 53 0.67 15.01 1.30
C GLN A 53 1.50 15.74 0.24
N GLU A 54 0.94 16.74 -0.46
CA GLU A 54 1.62 17.51 -1.52
C GLU A 54 2.32 16.61 -2.57
N MET A 55 1.69 15.51 -3.00
CA MET A 55 2.30 14.52 -3.90
C MET A 55 1.61 14.37 -5.25
N GLU A 56 2.40 14.11 -6.30
CA GLU A 56 1.94 13.62 -7.60
C GLU A 56 1.67 12.11 -7.54
N ARG A 57 0.52 11.65 -8.05
CA ARG A 57 0.11 10.24 -8.01
C ARG A 57 0.93 9.43 -9.04
N ILE A 58 1.94 8.71 -8.57
CA ILE A 58 2.64 7.67 -9.36
C ILE A 58 1.84 6.35 -9.38
N GLY A 59 0.55 6.42 -9.68
CA GLY A 59 -0.38 5.28 -9.70
C GLY A 59 -0.04 4.25 -10.79
N MET A 60 -0.64 3.06 -10.66
CA MET A 60 -0.45 1.93 -11.59
C MET A 60 -1.20 2.10 -12.92
N ASP A 61 -2.23 2.92 -12.91
CA ASP A 61 -3.22 2.96 -13.97
C ASP A 61 -3.06 4.28 -14.73
N ASP A 62 -3.11 4.18 -16.06
CA ASP A 62 -3.39 5.34 -16.91
C ASP A 62 -4.73 5.97 -16.44
N GLU A 63 -4.92 7.28 -16.64
CA GLU A 63 -6.23 7.87 -16.33
C GLU A 63 -7.28 7.23 -17.25
N ASP A 64 -8.16 6.40 -16.67
CA ASP A 64 -9.19 5.70 -17.41
C ASP A 64 -10.09 6.71 -18.14
N ASN A 65 -10.05 6.64 -19.48
CA ASN A 65 -11.00 7.33 -20.32
C ASN A 65 -11.94 6.30 -20.94
N GLU A 66 -13.18 6.24 -20.45
CA GLU A 66 -14.22 5.29 -20.91
C GLU A 66 -14.55 5.43 -22.41
N THR A 67 -14.10 6.50 -23.07
CA THR A 67 -14.29 6.70 -24.52
C THR A 67 -13.15 6.19 -25.40
N SER A 68 -12.06 5.69 -24.80
CA SER A 68 -10.91 5.21 -25.58
C SER A 68 -11.25 3.91 -26.34
N PRO A 69 -10.77 3.75 -27.59
CA PRO A 69 -10.89 2.49 -28.31
C PRO A 69 -10.26 1.30 -27.57
N LEU A 70 -10.83 0.10 -27.75
CA LEU A 70 -10.37 -1.13 -27.08
C LEU A 70 -8.86 -1.38 -27.21
N HIS A 71 -8.27 -1.11 -28.37
CA HIS A 71 -6.84 -1.33 -28.58
C HIS A 71 -5.95 -0.39 -27.76
N GLU A 72 -6.44 0.81 -27.41
CA GLU A 72 -5.76 1.75 -26.52
C GLU A 72 -5.95 1.31 -25.06
N MET A 73 -7.15 0.87 -24.68
CA MET A 73 -7.41 0.32 -23.34
C MET A 73 -6.58 -0.94 -23.05
N LEU A 74 -6.28 -1.75 -24.07
CA LEU A 74 -5.44 -2.94 -23.94
C LEU A 74 -3.93 -2.61 -23.97
N ASP A 75 -3.53 -1.41 -24.39
CA ASP A 75 -2.13 -0.95 -24.44
C ASP A 75 -1.68 -0.34 -23.10
N ASP A 76 -1.85 -1.10 -22.03
CA ASP A 76 -1.57 -0.66 -20.67
C ASP A 76 -0.08 -0.85 -20.30
N LYS A 77 0.72 0.07 -20.82
CA LYS A 77 2.19 0.04 -20.65
C LYS A 77 2.58 0.36 -19.21
N LEU A 78 1.86 1.25 -18.52
CA LEU A 78 2.20 1.66 -17.15
C LEU A 78 2.05 0.49 -16.17
N ARG A 79 0.93 -0.23 -16.20
CA ARG A 79 0.72 -1.41 -15.34
C ARG A 79 1.74 -2.50 -15.61
N VAL A 80 2.07 -2.75 -16.88
CA VAL A 80 3.11 -3.72 -17.26
C VAL A 80 4.48 -3.33 -16.70
N VAL A 81 4.86 -2.05 -16.81
CA VAL A 81 6.13 -1.54 -16.26
C VAL A 81 6.13 -1.62 -14.73
N TYR A 82 5.03 -1.26 -14.08
CA TYR A 82 4.89 -1.33 -12.63
C TYR A 82 5.13 -2.76 -12.11
N TYR A 83 4.43 -3.75 -12.64
CA TYR A 83 4.58 -5.14 -12.18
C TYR A 83 5.97 -5.70 -12.49
N LYS A 84 6.56 -5.34 -13.64
CA LYS A 84 7.94 -5.73 -13.95
C LYS A 84 8.93 -5.18 -12.92
N ARG A 85 8.77 -3.92 -12.50
CA ARG A 85 9.64 -3.30 -11.48
C ARG A 85 9.44 -3.94 -10.11
N TYR A 86 8.20 -4.21 -9.70
CA TYR A 86 7.91 -4.90 -8.44
C TYR A 86 8.49 -6.31 -8.41
N LEU A 87 8.29 -7.09 -9.47
CA LEU A 87 8.82 -8.45 -9.57
C LEU A 87 10.36 -8.45 -9.52
N ALA A 88 11.01 -7.49 -10.19
CA ALA A 88 12.45 -7.33 -10.12
C ALA A 88 12.94 -7.01 -8.70
N ALA A 89 12.24 -6.12 -7.98
CA ALA A 89 12.56 -5.77 -6.59
C ALA A 89 12.35 -6.96 -5.63
N VAL A 90 11.26 -7.71 -5.78
CA VAL A 90 11.01 -8.95 -5.00
C VAL A 90 12.09 -9.99 -5.28
N ALA A 91 12.45 -10.21 -6.55
CA ALA A 91 13.52 -11.13 -6.91
C ALA A 91 14.88 -10.69 -6.31
N GLN A 92 15.16 -9.38 -6.27
CA GLN A 92 16.35 -8.85 -5.61
C GLN A 92 16.31 -9.06 -4.09
N ALA A 93 15.17 -8.86 -3.45
CA ALA A 93 15.01 -9.11 -2.02
C ALA A 93 15.25 -10.59 -1.67
N ILE A 94 14.71 -11.52 -2.47
CA ILE A 94 14.99 -12.96 -2.28
C ILE A 94 16.49 -13.25 -2.41
N LYS A 95 17.18 -12.65 -3.39
CA LYS A 95 18.65 -12.77 -3.51
C LYS A 95 19.40 -12.22 -2.31
N LEU A 96 18.88 -11.17 -1.67
CA LEU A 96 19.42 -10.60 -0.42
C LEU A 96 18.98 -11.40 0.83
N SER A 97 18.44 -12.61 0.66
CA SER A 97 18.04 -13.53 1.73
C SER A 97 16.87 -13.04 2.59
N TYR A 98 16.02 -12.13 2.08
CA TYR A 98 14.71 -11.89 2.68
C TYR A 98 13.80 -13.09 2.44
N PHE A 99 13.17 -13.60 3.50
CA PHE A 99 12.25 -14.74 3.42
C PHE A 99 10.90 -14.30 2.85
N ILE A 100 10.69 -14.54 1.55
CA ILE A 100 9.44 -14.26 0.84
C ILE A 100 8.84 -15.59 0.38
N ILE A 101 7.63 -15.88 0.86
CA ILE A 101 6.93 -17.15 0.60
C ILE A 101 6.25 -17.15 -0.77
N SER A 102 5.60 -16.05 -1.14
CA SER A 102 4.84 -15.92 -2.39
C SER A 102 4.68 -14.45 -2.80
N TYR A 103 4.30 -14.24 -4.06
CA TYR A 103 3.91 -12.94 -4.62
C TYR A 103 2.61 -13.12 -5.41
N SER A 104 1.60 -12.32 -5.12
CA SER A 104 0.32 -12.32 -5.81
C SER A 104 -0.01 -10.92 -6.32
N VAL A 105 -0.69 -10.89 -7.47
CA VAL A 105 -1.24 -9.66 -8.04
C VAL A 105 -2.76 -9.75 -7.94
N SER A 106 -3.36 -8.78 -7.25
CA SER A 106 -4.81 -8.65 -7.19
C SER A 106 -5.27 -7.81 -8.38
N ILE A 107 -6.13 -8.41 -9.21
CA ILE A 107 -6.86 -7.71 -10.26
C ILE A 107 -8.31 -7.64 -9.76
N PRO A 108 -8.87 -6.44 -9.51
CA PRO A 108 -10.29 -6.33 -9.20
C PRO A 108 -11.09 -6.86 -10.39
N VAL A 109 -11.98 -7.80 -10.13
CA VAL A 109 -12.98 -8.27 -11.10
C VAL A 109 -14.28 -7.56 -10.71
N GLU A 110 -14.71 -6.62 -11.54
CA GLU A 110 -16.06 -6.04 -11.46
C GLU A 110 -17.06 -6.89 -12.25
#